data_AF-A0A9R0VW11-F1
#
_entry.id   AF-A0A9R0VW11-F1
#
_cell.length_a   1.000
_cell.length_b   1.000
_cell.length_c   1.000
_cell.angle_alpha   90.00
_cell.angle_beta   90.00
_cell.angle_gamma   90.00
#
_symmetry.space_group_name_H-M   'P 1'
#
loop_
_entity.id
_entity.type
_entity.pdbx_description
1 polymer ?
#
loop_
_entity_poly.entity_id
_entity_poly.type
_entity_poly.pdbx_seq_one_letter_code
_entity_poly.pdbx_strand_id
1 'polypeptide(L)'
;MNYWPSLPCNLSECQDPLFDFIGSLSVNGAKTAKVNYGANGWVSHQVTDLWAKTSPDAGDPSWALWPMGGPWLATHLWEHYSFTMEFLERTAYPLLEGSASFLLSWLIEGQEGYLETNPSTSPEHYFIAADGKKASVSYSTTMDMSIIREVFSAVLLSADILGKSSTDVVQRIKAALPRLPPIKIGRDGTIMEWAQDFKDPEPQHRHVSHLFGLYPGHTMTLEQTPDLCKAVANTLYKRGDKGPGWSTSWKMALWAHLHNSKHAYKMILQLITLIDPKHEHEKEGGLYSNLFAAHPPFQIDANFGFPAALCEMLVQSTGSDLYLLPALPRDKWPHGSVKGLRARGGLTVNICWKEGTLHEALVWSGSSGNSLARIHYGDRSAVISASPGQVYRFNSELKCLKTWLL
;
A
#
# COMPACT_ATOMS: atom_id res chain seq x y z
N MET A 1 7.19 2.04 -3.25
CA MET A 1 6.98 1.53 -4.63
C MET A 1 8.00 0.46 -5.02
N ASN A 2 9.32 0.71 -4.90
CA ASN A 2 10.35 -0.23 -5.36
C ASN A 2 10.21 -1.67 -4.84
N TYR A 3 9.73 -1.83 -3.61
CA TYR A 3 9.55 -3.13 -2.98
C TYR A 3 8.13 -3.70 -3.11
N TRP A 4 7.18 -3.00 -3.75
CA TRP A 4 5.83 -3.55 -3.96
C TRP A 4 5.80 -4.88 -4.72
N PRO A 5 6.61 -5.14 -5.77
CA PRO A 5 6.53 -6.41 -6.47
C PRO A 5 7.20 -7.56 -5.71
N SER A 6 8.08 -7.27 -4.74
CA SER A 6 8.94 -8.30 -4.12
C SER A 6 8.16 -9.49 -3.55
N LEU A 7 7.05 -9.25 -2.87
CA LEU A 7 6.22 -10.31 -2.31
C LEU A 7 5.33 -10.95 -3.39
N PRO A 8 4.38 -10.24 -4.04
CA PRO A 8 3.45 -10.87 -4.99
C PRO A 8 4.13 -11.51 -6.20
N CYS A 9 5.30 -11.01 -6.62
CA CYS A 9 6.09 -11.57 -7.72
C CYS A 9 7.10 -12.64 -7.30
N ASN A 10 7.04 -13.14 -6.06
CA ASN A 10 7.89 -14.23 -5.56
C ASN A 10 9.41 -13.93 -5.56
N LEU A 11 9.77 -12.78 -5.00
CA LEU A 11 11.14 -12.28 -4.83
C LEU A 11 11.31 -11.77 -3.39
N SER A 12 10.84 -12.55 -2.39
CA SER A 12 10.79 -12.10 -0.98
C SER A 12 12.17 -11.77 -0.42
N GLU A 13 13.21 -12.49 -0.84
CA GLU A 13 14.61 -12.26 -0.48
C GLU A 13 15.12 -10.88 -0.91
N CYS A 14 14.49 -10.26 -1.91
CA CYS A 14 14.84 -8.90 -2.32
C CYS A 14 14.43 -7.84 -1.30
N GLN A 15 13.61 -8.18 -0.29
CA GLN A 15 13.29 -7.25 0.81
C GLN A 15 14.31 -7.26 1.95
N ASP A 16 15.21 -8.24 2.03
CA ASP A 16 16.17 -8.33 3.14
C ASP A 16 16.99 -7.03 3.32
N PRO A 17 17.52 -6.39 2.25
CA PRO A 17 18.23 -5.12 2.39
C PRO A 17 17.37 -3.98 2.92
N LEU A 18 16.05 -4.00 2.67
CA LEU A 18 15.13 -3.01 3.21
C LEU A 18 15.00 -3.16 4.72
N PHE A 19 14.96 -4.39 5.24
CA PHE A 19 14.81 -4.62 6.68
C PHE A 19 16.06 -4.19 7.45
N ASP A 20 17.25 -4.47 6.92
CA ASP A 20 18.51 -3.97 7.47
C ASP A 20 18.55 -2.43 7.48
N PHE A 21 18.05 -1.82 6.40
CA PHE A 21 17.98 -0.38 6.29
C PHE A 21 16.95 0.24 7.25
N ILE A 22 15.76 -0.36 7.40
CA ILE A 22 14.76 0.03 8.42
C ILE A 22 15.36 -0.12 9.82
N GLY A 23 16.12 -1.19 10.08
CA GLY A 23 16.86 -1.37 11.33
C GLY A 23 17.79 -0.19 11.62
N SER A 24 18.57 0.23 10.62
CA SER A 24 19.47 1.39 10.72
C SER A 24 18.71 2.71 10.94
N LEU A 25 17.60 2.91 10.20
CA LEU A 25 16.70 4.05 10.38
C LEU A 25 16.07 4.06 11.76
N SER A 26 15.76 2.91 12.36
CA SER A 26 15.18 2.86 13.70
C SER A 26 16.14 3.38 14.77
N VAL A 27 17.43 3.09 14.64
CA VAL A 27 18.48 3.55 15.57
C VAL A 27 18.67 5.06 15.46
N ASN A 28 18.87 5.58 14.25
CA ASN A 28 19.05 7.01 14.02
C ASN A 28 17.76 7.80 14.30
N GLY A 29 16.62 7.23 13.90
CA GLY A 29 15.30 7.81 14.02
C GLY A 29 14.83 7.94 15.47
N ALA A 30 15.32 7.10 16.39
CA ALA A 30 15.08 7.29 17.81
C ALA A 30 15.72 8.58 18.33
N LYS A 31 16.91 8.94 17.83
CA LYS A 31 17.53 10.24 18.15
C LYS A 31 16.72 11.39 17.56
N THR A 32 16.27 11.28 16.31
CA THR A 32 15.40 12.30 15.69
C THR A 32 14.09 12.47 16.46
N ALA A 33 13.41 11.39 16.81
CA ALA A 33 12.16 11.42 17.58
C ALA A 33 12.34 12.18 18.90
N LYS A 34 13.41 11.87 19.64
CA LYS A 34 13.72 12.52 20.91
C LYS A 34 14.09 13.99 20.76
N VAL A 35 14.98 14.33 19.82
CA VAL A 35 15.53 15.69 19.69
C VAL A 35 14.52 16.64 19.05
N ASN A 36 13.84 16.23 17.98
CA ASN A 36 12.95 17.11 17.22
C ASN A 36 11.56 17.20 17.84
N TYR A 37 11.09 16.12 18.48
CA TYR A 37 9.68 15.99 18.90
C TYR A 37 9.51 15.67 20.38
N GLY A 38 10.59 15.41 21.12
CA GLY A 38 10.47 14.92 22.51
C GLY A 38 9.70 13.58 22.61
N ALA A 39 9.65 12.82 21.51
CA ALA A 39 8.82 11.64 21.37
C ALA A 39 9.61 10.35 21.65
N ASN A 40 8.88 9.29 22.01
CA ASN A 40 9.42 7.93 22.10
C ASN A 40 9.46 7.27 20.70
N GLY A 41 9.99 6.06 20.62
CA GLY A 41 10.02 5.29 19.37
C GLY A 41 11.04 5.84 18.37
N TRP A 42 10.78 5.66 17.08
CA TRP A 42 11.64 6.15 16.00
C TRP A 42 10.82 6.73 14.84
N VAL A 43 11.43 7.70 14.13
CA VAL A 43 10.82 8.38 12.98
C VAL A 43 11.85 8.56 11.86
N SER A 44 11.39 8.51 10.61
CA SER A 44 12.08 9.08 9.46
C SER A 44 11.09 9.84 8.59
N HIS A 45 11.62 10.74 7.75
CA HIS A 45 10.82 11.67 6.95
C HIS A 45 10.84 11.28 5.45
N GLN A 46 10.59 12.23 4.56
CA GLN A 46 10.44 12.00 3.12
C GLN A 46 11.73 11.58 2.40
N VAL A 47 12.90 11.97 2.90
CA VAL A 47 14.21 11.71 2.27
C VAL A 47 15.15 11.03 3.26
N THR A 48 15.88 10.05 2.74
CA THR A 48 16.97 9.36 3.44
C THR A 48 18.09 9.02 2.46
N ASP A 49 19.20 8.51 2.96
CA ASP A 49 20.42 8.25 2.21
C ASP A 49 21.17 7.03 2.79
N LEU A 50 22.37 6.75 2.25
CA LEU A 50 23.25 5.67 2.70
C LEU A 50 23.53 5.71 4.21
N TRP A 51 23.52 6.90 4.81
CA TRP A 51 23.83 7.11 6.23
C TRP A 51 22.61 6.93 7.13
N ALA A 52 21.49 6.46 6.56
CA ALA A 52 20.20 6.34 7.22
C ALA A 52 19.79 7.67 7.87
N LYS A 53 19.88 8.78 7.12
CA LYS A 53 19.35 10.08 7.54
C LYS A 53 17.86 9.96 7.88
N THR A 54 17.49 10.45 9.06
CA THR A 54 16.11 10.38 9.58
C THR A 54 15.48 11.74 9.86
N SER A 55 16.24 12.84 9.88
CA SER A 55 15.71 14.20 10.03
C SER A 55 15.00 14.67 8.75
N PRO A 56 14.03 15.61 8.85
CA PRO A 56 13.45 16.23 7.66
C PRO A 56 14.53 16.91 6.83
N ASP A 57 14.36 16.91 5.52
CA ASP A 57 15.23 17.70 4.62
C ASP A 57 14.77 19.17 4.53
N ALA A 58 15.69 20.07 4.20
CA ALA A 58 15.39 21.49 4.11
C ALA A 58 14.63 21.82 2.81
N GLY A 59 13.54 22.58 2.90
CA GLY A 59 12.84 23.15 1.74
C GLY A 59 11.37 23.40 2.00
N ASP A 60 10.51 23.20 0.98
CA ASP A 60 9.11 23.55 1.08
C ASP A 60 8.36 22.62 2.06
N PRO A 61 7.59 23.17 3.02
CA PRO A 61 6.85 22.38 3.99
C PRO A 61 5.94 21.30 3.41
N SER A 62 5.43 21.47 2.18
CA SER A 62 4.55 20.50 1.50
C SER A 62 5.15 19.11 1.32
N TRP A 63 6.48 19.02 1.28
CA TRP A 63 7.21 17.76 1.24
C TRP A 63 8.20 17.61 2.39
N ALA A 64 8.73 18.71 2.94
CA ALA A 64 9.74 18.67 3.99
C ALA A 64 9.21 18.25 5.36
N LEU A 65 7.97 18.63 5.70
CA LEU A 65 7.36 18.36 7.01
C LEU A 65 6.43 17.16 6.94
N TRP A 66 7.01 15.98 6.75
CA TRP A 66 6.24 14.73 6.64
C TRP A 66 6.88 13.59 7.45
N PRO A 67 6.48 13.42 8.73
CA PRO A 67 7.08 12.45 9.66
C PRO A 67 6.49 11.04 9.54
N MET A 68 6.03 10.65 8.33
CA MET A 68 5.39 9.35 8.08
C MET A 68 6.23 8.42 7.19
N GLY A 69 7.46 8.80 6.86
CA GLY A 69 8.36 7.95 6.05
C GLY A 69 8.72 6.65 6.77
N GLY A 70 9.13 6.75 8.03
CA GLY A 70 9.42 5.60 8.88
C GLY A 70 8.19 4.73 9.11
N PRO A 71 7.06 5.31 9.56
CA PRO A 71 5.78 4.62 9.66
C PRO A 71 5.33 3.90 8.38
N TRP A 72 5.42 4.52 7.20
CA TRP A 72 5.09 3.82 5.95
C TRP A 72 6.08 2.69 5.67
N LEU A 73 7.39 2.91 5.81
CA LEU A 73 8.37 1.83 5.66
C LEU A 73 8.10 0.65 6.61
N ALA A 74 7.65 0.92 7.83
CA ALA A 74 7.34 -0.12 8.80
C ALA A 74 6.20 -1.04 8.35
N THR A 75 5.29 -0.60 7.47
CA THR A 75 4.22 -1.49 6.95
C THR A 75 4.79 -2.64 6.13
N HIS A 76 5.97 -2.48 5.50
CA HIS A 76 6.64 -3.56 4.78
C HIS A 76 7.02 -4.76 5.67
N LEU A 77 7.23 -4.53 6.97
CA LEU A 77 7.58 -5.58 7.93
C LEU A 77 6.40 -6.55 8.15
N TRP A 78 5.20 -5.98 8.33
CA TRP A 78 3.98 -6.78 8.44
C TRP A 78 3.64 -7.46 7.13
N GLU A 79 3.78 -6.74 6.01
CA GLU A 79 3.56 -7.30 4.68
C GLU A 79 4.41 -8.54 4.45
N HIS A 80 5.71 -8.47 4.71
CA HIS A 80 6.59 -9.62 4.55
C HIS A 80 6.13 -10.80 5.40
N TYR A 81 5.82 -10.56 6.69
CA TYR A 81 5.32 -11.63 7.56
C TYR A 81 4.03 -12.22 7.02
N SER A 82 3.10 -11.40 6.55
CA SER A 82 1.82 -11.87 6.03
C SER A 82 1.97 -12.75 4.78
N PHE A 83 3.05 -12.60 4.00
CA PHE A 83 3.33 -13.39 2.81
C PHE A 83 4.26 -14.60 3.04
N THR A 84 5.15 -14.54 4.03
CA THR A 84 6.14 -15.60 4.30
C THR A 84 5.83 -16.42 5.54
N MET A 85 5.13 -15.83 6.52
CA MET A 85 4.86 -16.36 7.86
C MET A 85 6.11 -16.51 8.73
N GLU A 86 7.18 -15.77 8.45
CA GLU A 86 8.49 -15.89 9.12
C GLU A 86 8.91 -14.59 9.84
N PHE A 87 10.08 -14.55 10.48
CA PHE A 87 10.81 -13.37 11.04
C PHE A 87 10.06 -12.40 12.01
N LEU A 88 8.78 -12.63 12.32
CA LEU A 88 7.90 -11.72 13.07
C LEU A 88 8.48 -11.31 14.42
N GLU A 89 8.82 -12.28 15.25
CA GLU A 89 9.23 -12.04 16.64
C GLU A 89 10.56 -11.29 16.74
N ARG A 90 11.54 -11.67 15.89
CA ARG A 90 12.93 -11.23 16.02
C ARG A 90 13.21 -9.90 15.33
N THR A 91 12.48 -9.58 14.26
CA THR A 91 12.78 -8.42 13.42
C THR A 91 11.57 -7.52 13.23
N ALA A 92 10.44 -8.05 12.73
CA ALA A 92 9.30 -7.22 12.36
C ALA A 92 8.65 -6.54 13.57
N TYR A 93 8.32 -7.30 14.62
CA TYR A 93 7.59 -6.80 15.78
C TYR A 93 8.35 -5.70 16.54
N PRO A 94 9.65 -5.84 16.88
CA PRO A 94 10.38 -4.76 17.57
C PRO A 94 10.41 -3.44 16.77
N LEU A 95 10.57 -3.52 15.45
CA LEU A 95 10.60 -2.33 14.59
C LEU A 95 9.21 -1.68 14.44
N LEU A 96 8.17 -2.50 14.28
CA LEU A 96 6.76 -2.06 14.27
C LEU A 96 6.37 -1.40 15.60
N GLU A 97 6.70 -2.04 16.72
CA GLU A 97 6.43 -1.53 18.07
C GLU A 97 7.13 -0.19 18.32
N GLY A 98 8.38 -0.06 17.89
CA GLY A 98 9.13 1.20 17.95
C GLY A 98 8.50 2.31 17.09
N SER A 99 8.01 1.98 15.90
CA SER A 99 7.33 2.95 15.03
C SER A 99 5.99 3.38 15.63
N ALA A 100 5.20 2.43 16.13
CA ALA A 100 3.93 2.72 16.79
C ALA A 100 4.11 3.55 18.08
N SER A 101 5.20 3.34 18.81
CA SER A 101 5.54 4.16 19.98
C SER A 101 5.79 5.62 19.63
N PHE A 102 6.39 5.90 18.46
CA PHE A 102 6.49 7.26 17.94
C PHE A 102 5.12 7.80 17.58
N LEU A 103 4.31 7.06 16.82
CA LEU A 103 2.97 7.50 16.43
C LEU A 103 2.06 7.80 17.63
N LEU A 104 2.10 6.97 18.68
CA LEU A 104 1.39 7.24 19.94
C LEU A 104 1.87 8.51 20.66
N SER A 105 3.14 8.89 20.49
CA SER A 105 3.69 10.12 21.04
C SER A 105 3.42 11.34 20.14
N TRP A 106 3.23 11.10 18.84
CA TRP A 106 2.95 12.11 17.82
C TRP A 106 1.48 12.53 17.82
N LEU A 107 0.58 11.61 18.17
CA LEU A 107 -0.84 11.89 18.34
C LEU A 107 -1.06 12.81 19.55
N ILE A 108 -1.82 13.88 19.32
CA ILE A 108 -2.24 14.84 20.33
C ILE A 108 -3.76 14.86 20.47
N GLU A 109 -4.25 15.37 21.60
CA GLU A 109 -5.68 15.63 21.77
C GLU A 109 -6.17 16.68 20.76
N GLY A 110 -7.16 16.31 19.96
CA GLY A 110 -7.77 17.12 18.93
C GLY A 110 -9.19 17.54 19.24
N GLN A 111 -9.95 17.86 18.20
CA GLN A 111 -11.36 18.24 18.34
C GLN A 111 -12.27 17.02 18.47
N GLU A 112 -13.44 17.20 19.09
CA GLU A 112 -14.49 16.16 19.16
C GLU A 112 -14.04 14.84 19.82
N GLY A 113 -13.00 14.88 20.65
CA GLY A 113 -12.44 13.70 21.34
C GLY A 113 -11.52 12.83 20.47
N TYR A 114 -11.27 13.24 19.23
CA TYR A 114 -10.32 12.58 18.34
C TYR A 114 -8.86 12.89 18.70
N LEU A 115 -7.98 11.99 18.31
CA LEU A 115 -6.53 12.18 18.33
C LEU A 115 -6.07 12.65 16.95
N GLU A 116 -5.24 13.68 16.91
CA GLU A 116 -4.82 14.35 15.68
C GLU A 116 -3.30 14.33 15.49
N THR A 117 -2.84 14.51 14.25
CA THR A 117 -1.44 14.85 13.95
C THR A 117 -1.33 16.32 13.60
N ASN A 118 -0.37 17.03 14.20
CA ASN A 118 -0.13 18.45 13.90
C ASN A 118 1.34 18.80 14.20
N PRO A 119 2.13 19.27 13.22
CA PRO A 119 1.77 19.51 11.81
C PRO A 119 1.51 18.23 11.02
N SER A 120 0.70 18.34 9.96
CA SER A 120 0.40 17.26 9.01
C SER A 120 0.36 17.79 7.58
N THR A 121 0.88 17.01 6.63
CA THR A 121 0.98 17.35 5.20
C THR A 121 0.46 16.20 4.34
N SER A 122 0.06 16.47 3.10
CA SER A 122 -0.26 15.44 2.10
C SER A 122 0.75 15.58 0.96
N PRO A 123 1.81 14.75 0.91
CA PRO A 123 2.87 14.91 -0.08
C PRO A 123 2.34 14.91 -1.51
N GLU A 124 2.72 15.83 -2.39
CA GLU A 124 3.44 17.10 -2.18
C GLU A 124 2.51 18.27 -2.52
N HIS A 125 1.35 18.27 -1.87
CA HIS A 125 0.19 18.99 -2.32
C HIS A 125 -0.16 20.17 -1.41
N TYR A 126 -0.80 21.18 -2.01
CA TYR A 126 -1.29 22.36 -1.32
C TYR A 126 -2.81 22.37 -1.31
N PHE A 127 -3.37 23.13 -0.39
CA PHE A 127 -4.78 23.51 -0.35
C PHE A 127 -4.92 25.03 -0.30
N ILE A 128 -6.11 25.55 -0.56
CA ILE A 128 -6.45 26.96 -0.33
C ILE A 128 -7.03 27.10 1.08
N ALA A 129 -6.35 27.85 1.94
CA ALA A 129 -6.76 28.14 3.30
C ALA A 129 -7.93 29.17 3.35
N ALA A 130 -8.51 29.35 4.54
CA ALA A 130 -9.66 30.25 4.75
C ALA A 130 -9.36 31.72 4.40
N ASP A 131 -8.11 32.15 4.46
CA ASP A 131 -7.68 33.50 4.05
C ASP A 131 -7.45 33.63 2.53
N GLY A 132 -7.75 32.58 1.76
CA GLY A 132 -7.61 32.53 0.31
C GLY A 132 -6.20 32.21 -0.19
N LYS A 133 -5.21 32.01 0.70
CA LYS A 133 -3.82 31.72 0.30
C LYS A 133 -3.57 30.22 0.18
N LYS A 134 -2.54 29.86 -0.58
CA LYS A 134 -2.02 28.49 -0.63
C LYS A 134 -1.33 28.15 0.69
N ALA A 135 -1.65 26.98 1.23
CA ALA A 135 -1.00 26.38 2.39
C ALA A 135 -0.80 24.88 2.14
N SER A 136 0.13 24.26 2.85
CA SER A 136 0.42 22.83 2.71
C SER A 136 0.43 22.08 4.05
N VAL A 137 0.57 22.81 5.16
CA VAL A 137 0.57 22.26 6.52
C VAL A 137 -0.80 22.48 7.14
N SER A 138 -1.38 21.39 7.65
CA SER A 138 -2.65 21.36 8.37
C SER A 138 -2.53 20.36 9.53
N TYR A 139 -3.62 19.68 9.84
CA TYR A 139 -3.69 18.62 10.84
C TYR A 139 -4.40 17.40 10.24
N SER A 140 -4.02 16.21 10.69
CA SER A 140 -4.68 14.94 10.41
C SER A 140 -5.04 14.71 8.93
N THR A 141 -4.07 14.85 8.02
CA THR A 141 -4.32 14.46 6.61
C THR A 141 -4.76 13.00 6.53
N THR A 142 -5.54 12.67 5.50
CA THR A 142 -6.04 11.30 5.31
C THR A 142 -4.89 10.31 5.16
N MET A 143 -3.76 10.73 4.59
CA MET A 143 -2.57 9.89 4.49
C MET A 143 -1.97 9.55 5.87
N ASP A 144 -1.74 10.54 6.73
CA ASP A 144 -1.23 10.31 8.10
C ASP A 144 -2.13 9.32 8.84
N MET A 145 -3.44 9.58 8.84
CA MET A 145 -4.40 8.73 9.55
C MET A 145 -4.43 7.31 8.99
N SER A 146 -4.32 7.15 7.67
CA SER A 146 -4.30 5.82 7.04
C SER A 146 -3.03 5.05 7.40
N ILE A 147 -1.86 5.69 7.37
CA ILE A 147 -0.58 5.06 7.76
C ILE A 147 -0.59 4.66 9.24
N ILE A 148 -1.10 5.53 10.12
CA ILE A 148 -1.20 5.23 11.55
C ILE A 148 -2.09 4.00 11.79
N ARG A 149 -3.24 3.92 11.11
CA ARG A 149 -4.13 2.76 11.20
C ARG A 149 -3.47 1.47 10.72
N GLU A 150 -2.69 1.51 9.64
CA GLU A 150 -1.94 0.34 9.16
C GLU A 150 -0.91 -0.13 10.20
N VAL A 151 -0.07 0.77 10.71
CA VAL A 151 0.97 0.43 11.69
C VAL A 151 0.36 -0.09 12.99
N PHE A 152 -0.69 0.57 13.50
CA PHE A 152 -1.39 0.12 14.69
C PHE A 152 -2.03 -1.25 14.49
N SER A 153 -2.69 -1.49 13.36
CA SER A 153 -3.30 -2.79 13.07
C SER A 153 -2.24 -3.89 12.97
N ALA A 154 -1.12 -3.62 12.30
CA ALA A 154 0.03 -4.53 12.23
C ALA A 154 0.57 -4.89 13.62
N VAL A 155 0.74 -3.92 14.52
CA VAL A 155 1.19 -4.18 15.90
C VAL A 155 0.17 -5.01 16.68
N LEU A 156 -1.14 -4.71 16.56
CA LEU A 156 -2.17 -5.48 17.26
C LEU A 156 -2.22 -6.93 16.78
N LEU A 157 -2.19 -7.16 15.47
CA LEU A 157 -2.18 -8.50 14.88
C LEU A 157 -0.91 -9.27 15.29
N SER A 158 0.26 -8.62 15.23
CA SER A 158 1.52 -9.21 15.64
C SER A 158 1.54 -9.55 17.14
N ALA A 159 0.98 -8.67 17.98
CA ALA A 159 0.92 -8.88 19.42
C ALA A 159 -0.01 -10.04 19.80
N ASP A 160 -1.11 -10.23 19.06
CA ASP A 160 -2.00 -11.38 19.25
C ASP A 160 -1.26 -12.69 18.96
N ILE A 161 -0.56 -12.76 17.82
CA ILE A 161 0.24 -13.92 17.41
C ILE A 161 1.35 -14.24 18.41
N LEU A 162 2.04 -13.22 18.92
CA LEU A 162 3.18 -13.37 19.83
C LEU A 162 2.77 -13.48 21.32
N GLY A 163 1.48 -13.43 21.64
CA GLY A 163 1.01 -13.42 23.04
C GLY A 163 1.41 -12.17 23.83
N LYS A 164 1.65 -11.04 23.14
CA LYS A 164 2.06 -9.74 23.72
C LYS A 164 0.89 -8.77 23.90
N SER A 165 -0.34 -9.27 23.89
CA SER A 165 -1.57 -8.46 23.97
C SER A 165 -1.69 -7.56 25.22
N SER A 166 -0.92 -7.82 26.28
CA SER A 166 -0.93 -7.10 27.56
C SER A 166 0.13 -6.00 27.69
N THR A 167 0.98 -5.78 26.69
CA THR A 167 2.02 -4.72 26.74
C THR A 167 1.40 -3.33 26.75
N ASP A 168 2.08 -2.36 27.38
CA ASP A 168 1.62 -0.96 27.48
C ASP A 168 1.31 -0.35 26.11
N VAL A 169 2.23 -0.51 25.16
CA VAL A 169 2.08 -0.02 23.78
C VAL A 169 0.82 -0.57 23.12
N VAL A 170 0.54 -1.86 23.27
CA VAL A 170 -0.67 -2.50 22.70
C VAL A 170 -1.94 -1.94 23.35
N GLN A 171 -1.94 -1.75 24.67
CA GLN A 171 -3.10 -1.17 25.37
C GLN A 171 -3.34 0.28 24.95
N ARG A 172 -2.28 1.07 24.80
CA ARG A 172 -2.36 2.45 24.30
C ARG A 172 -2.85 2.52 22.85
N ILE A 173 -2.41 1.60 21.98
CA ILE A 173 -2.93 1.49 20.61
C ILE A 173 -4.42 1.15 20.63
N LYS A 174 -4.86 0.17 21.43
CA LYS A 174 -6.28 -0.20 21.57
C LYS A 174 -7.14 0.99 22.01
N ALA A 175 -6.61 1.85 22.89
CA ALA A 175 -7.28 3.08 23.32
C ALA A 175 -7.27 4.20 22.26
N ALA A 176 -6.19 4.33 21.49
CA ALA A 176 -6.01 5.39 20.50
C ALA A 176 -6.74 5.13 19.18
N LEU A 177 -6.73 3.89 18.69
CA LEU A 177 -7.29 3.51 17.37
C LEU A 177 -8.76 3.93 17.14
N PRO A 178 -9.71 3.72 18.07
CA PRO A 178 -11.09 4.18 17.90
C PRO A 178 -11.23 5.70 17.96
N ARG A 179 -10.21 6.41 18.49
CA ARG A 179 -10.15 7.86 18.58
C ARG A 179 -9.43 8.51 17.39
N LEU A 180 -9.01 7.76 16.39
CA LEU A 180 -8.49 8.36 15.16
C LEU A 180 -9.65 8.87 14.29
N PRO A 181 -9.55 10.08 13.69
CA PRO A 181 -10.55 10.62 12.76
C PRO A 181 -10.86 9.63 11.62
N PRO A 182 -12.15 9.43 11.26
CA PRO A 182 -12.51 8.58 10.13
C PRO A 182 -12.12 9.24 8.80
N ILE A 183 -11.95 8.42 7.76
CA ILE A 183 -11.83 8.91 6.38
C ILE A 183 -13.18 9.49 5.96
N LYS A 184 -13.17 10.69 5.38
CA LYS A 184 -14.38 11.44 5.01
C LYS A 184 -14.50 11.61 3.50
N ILE A 185 -15.74 11.67 3.03
CA ILE A 185 -16.09 12.00 1.64
C ILE A 185 -16.40 13.49 1.57
N GLY A 186 -15.77 14.20 0.64
CA GLY A 186 -15.94 15.64 0.43
C GLY A 186 -17.26 15.95 -0.27
N ARG A 187 -17.60 17.25 -0.35
CA ARG A 187 -18.85 17.71 -1.00
C ARG A 187 -18.91 17.39 -2.48
N ASP A 188 -17.77 17.23 -3.13
CA ASP A 188 -17.64 16.86 -4.54
C ASP A 188 -17.67 15.34 -4.78
N GLY A 189 -17.89 14.54 -3.74
CA GLY A 189 -17.97 13.09 -3.82
C GLY A 189 -16.63 12.38 -3.92
N THR A 190 -15.51 13.09 -3.71
CA THR A 190 -14.15 12.52 -3.65
C THR A 190 -13.73 12.21 -2.21
N ILE A 191 -12.67 11.41 -2.03
CA ILE A 191 -12.05 11.27 -0.71
C ILE A 191 -11.42 12.60 -0.31
N MET A 192 -11.73 13.10 0.89
CA MET A 192 -11.08 14.29 1.43
C MET A 192 -9.59 14.02 1.64
N GLU A 193 -8.73 14.87 1.08
CA GLU A 193 -7.28 14.74 1.25
C GLU A 193 -6.79 15.28 2.61
N TRP A 194 -7.44 16.32 3.11
CA TRP A 194 -7.16 16.97 4.39
C TRP A 194 -8.31 16.77 5.38
N ALA A 195 -8.10 17.10 6.66
CA ALA A 195 -9.13 16.98 7.69
C ALA A 195 -10.38 17.87 7.44
N GLN A 196 -10.22 18.91 6.63
CA GLN A 196 -11.31 19.77 6.15
C GLN A 196 -11.42 19.70 4.63
N ASP A 197 -12.61 20.00 4.12
CA ASP A 197 -12.93 20.00 2.69
C ASP A 197 -12.39 21.29 2.04
N PHE A 198 -11.06 21.43 2.04
CA PHE A 198 -10.37 22.59 1.47
C PHE A 198 -10.44 22.58 -0.05
N LYS A 199 -10.41 23.77 -0.65
CA LYS A 199 -10.32 23.90 -2.10
C LYS A 199 -8.95 23.44 -2.60
N ASP A 200 -8.99 22.55 -3.59
CA ASP A 200 -7.84 21.98 -4.28
C ASP A 200 -7.32 22.97 -5.37
N PRO A 201 -6.09 23.49 -5.27
CA PRO A 201 -5.49 24.38 -6.27
C PRO A 201 -4.91 23.63 -7.47
N GLU A 202 -4.70 22.31 -7.39
CA GLU A 202 -4.13 21.47 -8.44
C GLU A 202 -4.91 20.14 -8.55
N PRO A 203 -6.14 20.15 -9.10
CA PRO A 203 -7.00 18.95 -9.11
C PRO A 203 -6.37 17.72 -9.76
N GLN A 204 -5.43 17.91 -10.69
CA GLN A 204 -4.69 16.86 -11.40
C GLN A 204 -3.28 16.62 -10.82
N HIS A 205 -3.07 16.95 -9.54
CA HIS A 205 -1.80 16.71 -8.86
C HIS A 205 -1.37 15.24 -9.00
N ARG A 206 -0.07 15.03 -9.19
CA ARG A 206 0.51 13.70 -9.47
C ARG A 206 0.42 12.72 -8.30
N HIS A 207 0.41 13.21 -7.07
CA HIS A 207 0.23 12.35 -5.89
C HIS A 207 -1.24 12.06 -5.62
N VAL A 208 -1.47 10.85 -5.11
CA VAL A 208 -2.76 10.35 -4.63
C VAL A 208 -2.60 9.85 -3.19
N SER A 209 -1.86 10.60 -2.39
CA SER A 209 -1.43 10.27 -1.03
C SER A 209 -2.58 9.86 -0.09
N HIS A 210 -3.71 10.54 -0.17
CA HIS A 210 -4.93 10.21 0.58
C HIS A 210 -5.64 8.93 0.11
N LEU A 211 -5.17 8.30 -0.97
CA LEU A 211 -5.62 6.97 -1.43
C LEU A 211 -4.70 5.83 -0.95
N PHE A 212 -3.66 6.14 -0.16
CA PHE A 212 -2.78 5.15 0.46
C PHE A 212 -3.56 4.00 1.13
N GLY A 213 -4.67 4.35 1.80
CA GLY A 213 -5.50 3.37 2.51
C GLY A 213 -6.16 2.30 1.62
N LEU A 214 -6.26 2.52 0.30
CA LEU A 214 -6.72 1.50 -0.66
C LEU A 214 -5.54 0.71 -1.22
N TYR A 215 -4.42 1.39 -1.49
CA TYR A 215 -3.17 0.75 -1.88
C TYR A 215 -1.99 1.70 -1.63
N PRO A 216 -0.87 1.24 -1.02
CA PRO A 216 -0.60 -0.14 -0.58
C PRO A 216 -1.15 -0.50 0.80
N GLY A 217 -1.91 0.39 1.46
CA GLY A 217 -2.62 0.09 2.69
C GLY A 217 -3.91 -0.72 2.46
N HIS A 218 -4.61 -1.02 3.55
CA HIS A 218 -5.77 -1.91 3.62
C HIS A 218 -6.96 -1.32 4.37
N THR A 219 -6.84 -0.08 4.89
CA THR A 219 -7.96 0.61 5.57
C THR A 219 -9.20 0.84 4.70
N MET A 220 -9.09 0.78 3.37
CA MET A 220 -10.20 0.89 2.42
C MET A 220 -10.27 -0.36 1.53
N THR A 221 -11.40 -1.05 1.53
CA THR A 221 -11.67 -2.23 0.69
C THR A 221 -13.07 -2.19 0.10
N LEU A 222 -13.30 -2.90 -1.01
CA LEU A 222 -14.62 -2.96 -1.65
C LEU A 222 -15.65 -3.64 -0.75
N GLU A 223 -15.21 -4.61 0.04
CA GLU A 223 -16.05 -5.41 0.92
C GLU A 223 -16.45 -4.65 2.18
N GLN A 224 -15.50 -3.92 2.79
CA GLN A 224 -15.74 -3.27 4.08
C GLN A 224 -16.16 -1.81 3.95
N THR A 225 -15.69 -1.11 2.91
CA THR A 225 -15.92 0.33 2.73
C THR A 225 -16.34 0.69 1.29
N PRO A 226 -17.43 0.12 0.76
CA PRO A 226 -17.83 0.31 -0.63
C PRO A 226 -18.09 1.78 -1.00
N ASP A 227 -18.63 2.59 -0.07
CA ASP A 227 -18.88 4.00 -0.33
C ASP A 227 -17.59 4.83 -0.39
N LEU A 228 -16.57 4.47 0.41
CA LEU A 228 -15.23 5.06 0.26
C LEU A 228 -14.64 4.66 -1.08
N CYS A 229 -14.73 3.40 -1.50
CA CYS A 229 -14.21 2.97 -2.81
C CYS A 229 -14.87 3.68 -3.99
N LYS A 230 -16.18 4.01 -3.91
CA LYS A 230 -16.83 4.88 -4.90
C LYS A 230 -16.20 6.28 -4.92
N ALA A 231 -15.94 6.86 -3.75
CA ALA A 231 -15.27 8.15 -3.64
C ALA A 231 -13.81 8.10 -4.11
N VAL A 232 -13.10 6.98 -3.91
CA VAL A 232 -11.76 6.75 -4.47
C VAL A 232 -11.79 6.77 -6.01
N ALA A 233 -12.79 6.11 -6.62
CA ALA A 233 -12.95 6.17 -8.08
C ALA A 233 -13.18 7.61 -8.56
N ASN A 234 -14.03 8.38 -7.87
CA ASN A 234 -14.25 9.80 -8.16
C ASN A 234 -12.97 10.63 -8.01
N THR A 235 -12.18 10.38 -6.96
CA THR A 235 -10.85 11.00 -6.79
C THR A 235 -9.95 10.71 -7.99
N LEU A 236 -9.87 9.46 -8.43
CA LEU A 236 -9.02 9.07 -9.56
C LEU A 236 -9.48 9.74 -10.86
N TYR A 237 -10.79 9.82 -11.11
CA TYR A 237 -11.33 10.59 -12.25
C TYR A 237 -10.96 12.07 -12.17
N LYS A 238 -11.04 12.69 -10.99
CA LYS A 238 -10.68 14.11 -10.77
C LYS A 238 -9.17 14.36 -10.95
N ARG A 239 -8.33 13.47 -10.42
CA ARG A 239 -6.86 13.50 -10.57
C ARG A 239 -6.42 13.25 -12.01
N GLY A 240 -7.23 12.52 -12.77
CA GLY A 240 -6.96 12.20 -14.16
C GLY A 240 -5.82 11.19 -14.31
N ASP A 241 -5.54 10.88 -15.57
CA ASP A 241 -4.70 9.74 -15.97
C ASP A 241 -3.22 10.10 -16.17
N LYS A 242 -2.90 11.40 -16.27
CA LYS A 242 -1.55 11.88 -16.53
C LYS A 242 -0.70 11.87 -15.26
N GLY A 243 0.61 11.86 -15.44
CA GLY A 243 1.59 11.98 -14.38
C GLY A 243 2.90 11.29 -14.74
N PRO A 244 3.93 11.42 -13.89
CA PRO A 244 5.18 10.67 -14.03
C PRO A 244 4.93 9.16 -13.95
N GLY A 245 5.93 8.35 -14.33
CA GLY A 245 5.84 6.88 -14.34
C GLY A 245 5.27 6.30 -13.04
N TRP A 246 5.82 6.67 -11.87
CA TRP A 246 5.32 6.17 -10.58
C TRP A 246 3.85 6.51 -10.33
N SER A 247 3.38 7.69 -10.74
CA SER A 247 1.99 8.11 -10.55
C SER A 247 1.06 7.23 -11.38
N THR A 248 1.46 6.94 -12.61
CA THR A 248 0.75 6.02 -13.51
C THR A 248 0.69 4.60 -12.92
N SER A 249 1.81 4.08 -12.41
CA SER A 249 1.85 2.76 -11.78
C SER A 249 1.04 2.68 -10.48
N TRP A 250 1.02 3.74 -9.66
CA TRP A 250 0.19 3.77 -8.46
C TRP A 250 -1.30 3.81 -8.80
N LYS A 251 -1.70 4.66 -9.76
CA LYS A 251 -3.08 4.72 -10.28
C LYS A 251 -3.51 3.37 -10.88
N MET A 252 -2.60 2.67 -11.56
CA MET A 252 -2.85 1.33 -12.09
C MET A 252 -3.23 0.34 -10.97
N ALA A 253 -2.46 0.29 -9.88
CA ALA A 253 -2.76 -0.56 -8.74
C ALA A 253 -4.08 -0.15 -8.07
N LEU A 254 -4.33 1.14 -7.86
CA LEU A 254 -5.59 1.63 -7.29
C LEU A 254 -6.81 1.22 -8.14
N TRP A 255 -6.72 1.33 -9.47
CA TRP A 255 -7.78 0.84 -10.36
C TRP A 255 -7.95 -0.68 -10.30
N ALA A 256 -6.87 -1.44 -10.10
CA ALA A 256 -6.93 -2.88 -9.88
C ALA A 256 -7.68 -3.23 -8.58
N HIS A 257 -7.41 -2.51 -7.48
CA HIS A 257 -8.13 -2.67 -6.20
C HIS A 257 -9.59 -2.19 -6.23
N LEU A 258 -9.97 -1.40 -7.23
CA LEU A 258 -11.37 -1.09 -7.54
C LEU A 258 -12.03 -2.09 -8.49
N HIS A 259 -11.35 -3.18 -8.84
CA HIS A 259 -11.78 -4.18 -9.83
C HIS A 259 -12.11 -3.56 -11.22
N ASN A 260 -11.52 -2.40 -11.55
CA ASN A 260 -11.77 -1.66 -12.78
C ASN A 260 -10.69 -1.98 -13.82
N SER A 261 -10.81 -3.15 -14.45
CA SER A 261 -9.84 -3.64 -15.42
C SER A 261 -9.63 -2.72 -16.63
N LYS A 262 -10.69 -2.02 -17.05
CA LYS A 262 -10.62 -1.06 -18.16
C LYS A 262 -9.66 0.09 -17.87
N HIS A 263 -9.74 0.69 -16.69
CA HIS A 263 -8.84 1.79 -16.32
C HIS A 263 -7.45 1.29 -15.94
N ALA A 264 -7.34 0.14 -15.28
CA ALA A 264 -6.02 -0.46 -15.02
C ALA A 264 -5.27 -0.73 -16.34
N TYR A 265 -5.94 -1.30 -17.36
CA TYR A 265 -5.37 -1.47 -18.69
C TYR A 265 -5.04 -0.15 -19.39
N LYS A 266 -5.86 0.90 -19.20
CA LYS A 266 -5.53 2.24 -19.71
C LYS A 266 -4.23 2.78 -19.12
N MET A 267 -3.97 2.54 -17.82
CA MET A 267 -2.71 2.94 -17.18
C MET A 267 -1.51 2.16 -17.73
N ILE A 268 -1.66 0.88 -18.08
CA ILE A 268 -0.63 0.10 -18.78
C ILE A 268 -0.24 0.80 -20.08
N LEU A 269 -1.23 1.16 -20.91
CA LEU A 269 -0.97 1.83 -22.19
C LEU A 269 -0.35 3.21 -22.00
N GLN A 270 -0.78 3.96 -20.97
CA GLN A 270 -0.21 5.25 -20.63
C GLN A 270 1.28 5.14 -20.27
N LEU A 271 1.64 4.14 -19.45
CA LEU A 271 3.04 3.93 -19.07
C LEU A 271 3.89 3.46 -20.26
N ILE A 272 3.36 2.62 -21.14
CA ILE A 272 4.07 2.14 -22.35
C ILE A 272 3.98 3.19 -23.48
N THR A 273 4.44 4.40 -23.17
CA THR A 273 4.62 5.52 -24.11
C THR A 273 6.10 5.83 -24.21
N LEU A 274 6.65 5.90 -25.43
CA LEU A 274 8.08 6.20 -25.63
C LEU A 274 8.38 7.65 -25.25
N ILE A 275 9.33 7.85 -24.34
CA ILE A 275 9.87 9.17 -23.96
C ILE A 275 11.21 9.39 -24.67
N ASP A 276 11.34 10.53 -25.34
CA ASP A 276 12.60 10.95 -25.94
C ASP A 276 13.43 11.74 -24.91
N PRO A 277 14.61 11.23 -24.48
CA PRO A 277 15.45 11.92 -23.50
C PRO A 277 16.00 13.27 -24.00
N LYS A 278 15.86 13.58 -25.30
CA LYS A 278 16.22 14.89 -25.87
C LYS A 278 15.09 15.92 -25.83
N HIS A 279 13.85 15.48 -25.61
CA HIS A 279 12.65 16.32 -25.69
C HIS A 279 11.70 16.02 -24.51
N GLU A 280 12.25 15.96 -23.30
CA GLU A 280 11.49 15.65 -22.09
C GLU A 280 10.59 16.83 -21.66
N HIS A 281 9.32 16.54 -21.38
CA HIS A 281 8.43 17.46 -20.66
C HIS A 281 8.31 17.06 -19.19
N GLU A 282 8.21 18.06 -18.30
CA GLU A 282 8.07 17.82 -16.86
C GLU A 282 6.84 16.96 -16.56
N LYS A 283 7.03 15.88 -15.78
CA LYS A 283 5.96 14.93 -15.36
C LYS A 283 5.30 14.16 -16.52
N GLU A 284 5.98 14.05 -17.66
CA GLU A 284 5.58 13.20 -18.77
C GLU A 284 6.00 11.74 -18.55
N GLY A 285 5.19 10.99 -17.80
CA GLY A 285 5.47 9.58 -17.55
C GLY A 285 5.45 8.74 -18.83
N GLY A 286 6.34 7.74 -18.86
CA GLY A 286 6.45 6.78 -19.95
C GLY A 286 7.67 5.88 -19.76
N LEU A 287 8.14 5.27 -20.85
CA LEU A 287 9.35 4.46 -20.90
C LEU A 287 10.34 5.03 -21.93
N TYR A 288 11.63 5.03 -21.61
CA TYR A 288 12.68 5.24 -22.59
C TYR A 288 12.85 4.00 -23.50
N SER A 289 13.68 4.12 -24.54
CA SER A 289 13.94 3.03 -25.50
C SER A 289 14.53 1.76 -24.88
N ASN A 290 15.18 1.88 -23.72
CA ASN A 290 15.69 0.76 -22.91
C ASN A 290 14.68 0.22 -21.88
N LEU A 291 13.42 0.65 -21.95
CA LEU A 291 12.32 0.33 -21.03
C LEU A 291 12.49 0.85 -19.60
N PHE A 292 13.46 1.72 -19.33
CA PHE A 292 13.50 2.44 -18.06
C PHE A 292 12.38 3.47 -17.99
N ALA A 293 11.74 3.57 -16.84
CA ALA A 293 10.63 4.48 -16.64
C ALA A 293 11.10 5.93 -16.48
N ALA A 294 10.31 6.82 -17.05
CA ALA A 294 10.53 8.25 -16.99
C ALA A 294 9.64 8.88 -15.90
N HIS A 295 10.25 9.71 -15.07
CA HIS A 295 9.52 10.77 -14.39
C HIS A 295 9.07 11.87 -15.37
N PRO A 296 9.90 12.34 -16.33
CA PRO A 296 11.37 12.28 -16.50
C PRO A 296 12.16 13.15 -15.49
N PRO A 297 13.47 12.90 -15.27
CA PRO A 297 14.32 11.92 -15.98
C PRO A 297 14.07 10.47 -15.50
N PHE A 298 14.98 9.54 -15.79
CA PHE A 298 14.90 8.16 -15.30
C PHE A 298 14.61 8.08 -13.80
N GLN A 299 13.53 7.36 -13.47
CA GLN A 299 13.19 6.94 -12.12
C GLN A 299 12.73 5.49 -12.16
N ILE A 300 13.33 4.65 -11.31
CA ILE A 300 13.11 3.19 -11.37
C ILE A 300 11.79 2.75 -10.71
N ASP A 301 11.14 3.65 -9.97
CA ASP A 301 9.92 3.39 -9.21
C ASP A 301 8.82 2.73 -10.05
N ALA A 302 8.51 3.27 -11.23
CA ALA A 302 7.48 2.72 -12.09
C ALA A 302 7.85 1.35 -12.67
N ASN A 303 9.15 1.08 -12.90
CA ASN A 303 9.60 -0.24 -13.33
C ASN A 303 9.28 -1.33 -12.29
N PHE A 304 9.23 -0.97 -11.00
CA PHE A 304 8.80 -1.87 -9.92
C PHE A 304 7.30 -1.80 -9.64
N GLY A 305 6.71 -0.61 -9.73
CA GLY A 305 5.27 -0.43 -9.53
C GLY A 305 4.43 -1.14 -10.60
N PHE A 306 4.91 -1.21 -11.84
CA PHE A 306 4.22 -1.86 -12.95
C PHE A 306 3.99 -3.37 -12.73
N PRO A 307 5.01 -4.22 -12.47
CA PRO A 307 4.79 -5.64 -12.21
C PRO A 307 3.96 -5.87 -10.93
N ALA A 308 4.09 -5.01 -9.91
CA ALA A 308 3.24 -5.08 -8.73
C ALA A 308 1.76 -4.87 -9.08
N ALA A 309 1.44 -3.78 -9.81
CA ALA A 309 0.09 -3.48 -10.24
C ALA A 309 -0.48 -4.55 -11.20
N LEU A 310 0.35 -5.14 -12.06
CA LEU A 310 -0.04 -6.30 -12.89
C LEU A 310 -0.44 -7.49 -12.02
N CYS A 311 0.31 -7.77 -10.95
CA CYS A 311 -0.05 -8.82 -10.01
C CYS A 311 -1.39 -8.51 -9.34
N GLU A 312 -1.60 -7.28 -8.85
CA GLU A 312 -2.89 -6.88 -8.24
C GLU A 312 -4.08 -6.98 -9.22
N MET A 313 -3.87 -6.94 -10.53
CA MET A 313 -4.93 -7.20 -11.51
C MET A 313 -5.31 -8.70 -11.61
N LEU A 314 -4.36 -9.58 -11.32
CA LEU A 314 -4.45 -11.03 -11.54
C LEU A 314 -4.74 -11.81 -10.25
N VAL A 315 -4.15 -11.39 -9.13
CA VAL A 315 -4.29 -12.00 -7.80
C VAL A 315 -4.22 -10.90 -6.74
N GLN A 316 -5.24 -10.84 -5.88
CA GLN A 316 -5.22 -10.04 -4.64
C GLN A 316 -5.41 -10.97 -3.45
N SER A 317 -4.94 -10.59 -2.27
CA SER A 317 -5.19 -11.39 -1.06
C SER A 317 -5.30 -10.53 0.19
N THR A 318 -5.98 -11.03 1.21
CA THR A 318 -5.99 -10.48 2.57
C THR A 318 -5.46 -11.56 3.52
N GLY A 319 -5.50 -11.34 4.84
CA GLY A 319 -5.18 -12.39 5.81
C GLY A 319 -6.07 -13.64 5.71
N SER A 320 -7.24 -13.54 5.08
CA SER A 320 -8.23 -14.63 5.00
C SER A 320 -8.74 -14.93 3.60
N ASP A 321 -8.55 -14.03 2.64
CA ASP A 321 -9.19 -14.10 1.33
C ASP A 321 -8.17 -14.06 0.19
N LEU A 322 -8.45 -14.79 -0.89
CA LEU A 322 -7.65 -14.84 -2.10
C LEU A 322 -8.56 -14.57 -3.30
N TYR A 323 -8.35 -13.48 -4.01
CA TYR A 323 -9.16 -13.09 -5.16
C TYR A 323 -8.42 -13.42 -6.46
N LEU A 324 -9.06 -14.19 -7.33
CA LEU A 324 -8.52 -14.60 -8.62
C LEU A 324 -9.09 -13.73 -9.74
N LEU A 325 -8.22 -13.20 -10.59
CA LEU A 325 -8.54 -12.34 -11.73
C LEU A 325 -9.45 -11.14 -11.39
N PRO A 326 -9.20 -10.42 -10.27
CA PRO A 326 -10.10 -9.35 -9.80
C PRO A 326 -10.26 -8.21 -10.81
N ALA A 327 -9.21 -7.89 -11.58
CA ALA A 327 -9.24 -6.82 -12.57
C ALA A 327 -8.64 -7.26 -13.93
N LEU A 328 -8.92 -8.49 -14.39
CA LEU A 328 -8.49 -8.97 -15.70
C LEU A 328 -9.15 -8.15 -16.86
N PRO A 329 -8.39 -7.56 -17.79
CA PRO A 329 -8.91 -6.94 -19.01
C PRO A 329 -9.36 -8.02 -20.02
N ARG A 330 -10.54 -8.60 -19.79
CA ARG A 330 -11.01 -9.84 -20.46
C ARG A 330 -11.04 -9.74 -21.99
N ASP A 331 -11.34 -8.57 -22.54
CA ASP A 331 -11.39 -8.31 -23.98
C ASP A 331 -10.00 -8.11 -24.61
N LYS A 332 -8.99 -7.74 -23.82
CA LYS A 332 -7.62 -7.53 -24.28
C LYS A 332 -6.73 -8.74 -24.03
N TRP A 333 -6.98 -9.46 -22.94
CA TRP A 333 -6.26 -10.68 -22.55
C TRP A 333 -7.22 -11.87 -22.46
N PRO A 334 -7.80 -12.32 -23.58
CA PRO A 334 -8.76 -13.42 -23.58
C PRO A 334 -8.12 -14.75 -23.16
N HIS A 335 -6.82 -14.95 -23.41
CA HIS A 335 -6.11 -16.17 -23.06
C HIS A 335 -4.80 -15.83 -22.36
N GLY A 336 -4.47 -16.61 -21.34
CA GLY A 336 -3.20 -16.45 -20.65
C GLY A 336 -3.05 -17.37 -19.46
N SER A 337 -1.88 -17.28 -18.85
CA SER A 337 -1.58 -17.94 -17.60
C SER A 337 -0.47 -17.19 -16.88
N VAL A 338 -0.51 -17.24 -15.55
CA VAL A 338 0.60 -16.80 -14.70
C VAL A 338 0.90 -17.89 -13.68
N LYS A 339 2.17 -18.04 -13.34
CA LYS A 339 2.66 -19.07 -12.42
C LYS A 339 3.59 -18.46 -11.39
N GLY A 340 3.50 -18.96 -10.17
CA GLY A 340 4.39 -18.62 -9.06
C GLY A 340 4.04 -17.32 -8.34
N LEU A 341 2.86 -16.73 -8.56
CA LEU A 341 2.46 -15.55 -7.77
C LEU A 341 2.29 -15.93 -6.31
N ARG A 342 2.63 -15.02 -5.41
CA ARG A 342 2.45 -15.21 -3.96
C ARG A 342 1.20 -14.50 -3.49
N ALA A 343 0.59 -15.05 -2.45
CA ALA A 343 -0.50 -14.44 -1.72
C ALA A 343 -0.26 -14.57 -0.22
N ARG A 344 -0.93 -13.71 0.55
CA ARG A 344 -0.89 -13.72 2.02
C ARG A 344 -1.32 -15.09 2.58
N GLY A 345 -0.79 -15.43 3.75
CA GLY A 345 -0.91 -16.75 4.35
C GLY A 345 0.08 -17.78 3.79
N GLY A 346 1.20 -17.35 3.17
CA GLY A 346 2.22 -18.28 2.67
C GLY A 346 1.83 -19.05 1.41
N LEU A 347 0.84 -18.53 0.67
CA LEU A 347 0.26 -19.21 -0.49
C LEU A 347 1.02 -18.89 -1.78
N THR A 348 1.08 -19.89 -2.65
CA THR A 348 1.51 -19.72 -4.04
C THR A 348 0.37 -20.09 -4.98
N VAL A 349 0.25 -19.33 -6.06
CA VAL A 349 -0.90 -19.36 -6.97
C VAL A 349 -0.41 -19.44 -8.41
N ASN A 350 -0.93 -20.44 -9.13
CA ASN A 350 -0.91 -20.47 -10.59
C ASN A 350 -2.33 -20.32 -11.09
N ILE A 351 -2.55 -19.51 -12.13
CA ILE A 351 -3.85 -19.41 -12.79
C ILE A 351 -3.69 -19.49 -14.30
N CYS A 352 -4.68 -20.09 -14.94
CA CYS A 352 -4.84 -20.07 -16.39
C CYS A 352 -6.28 -19.63 -16.71
N TRP A 353 -6.44 -18.83 -17.75
CA TRP A 353 -7.73 -18.35 -18.22
C TRP A 353 -7.86 -18.51 -19.74
N LYS A 354 -9.10 -18.70 -20.18
CA LYS A 354 -9.50 -18.80 -21.59
C LYS A 354 -10.78 -18.02 -21.82
N GLU A 355 -10.86 -17.34 -22.94
CA GLU A 355 -12.00 -16.48 -23.30
C GLU A 355 -12.34 -15.47 -22.20
N GLY A 356 -11.29 -14.96 -21.53
CA GLY A 356 -11.39 -14.01 -20.43
C GLY A 356 -11.93 -14.62 -19.14
N THR A 357 -12.09 -15.95 -19.02
CA THR A 357 -12.61 -16.64 -17.84
C THR A 357 -11.60 -17.58 -17.21
N LEU A 358 -11.61 -17.69 -15.88
CA LEU A 358 -10.79 -18.65 -15.15
C LEU A 358 -11.01 -20.05 -15.72
N HIS A 359 -9.94 -20.71 -16.14
CA HIS A 359 -9.96 -22.09 -16.60
C HIS A 359 -9.50 -23.03 -15.48
N GLU A 360 -8.42 -22.64 -14.80
CA GLU A 360 -7.79 -23.42 -13.76
C GLU A 360 -7.06 -22.50 -12.77
N ALA A 361 -7.11 -22.86 -11.49
CA ALA A 361 -6.23 -22.32 -10.48
C ALA A 361 -5.55 -23.46 -9.71
N LEU A 362 -4.24 -23.33 -9.46
CA LEU A 362 -3.49 -24.19 -8.55
C LEU A 362 -3.08 -23.34 -7.36
N VAL A 363 -3.40 -23.81 -6.16
CA VAL A 363 -3.06 -23.13 -4.91
C VAL A 363 -2.35 -24.11 -3.98
N TRP A 364 -1.27 -23.69 -3.36
CA TRP A 364 -0.55 -24.48 -2.36
C TRP A 364 0.09 -23.57 -1.31
N SER A 365 0.35 -24.14 -0.12
CA SER A 365 1.09 -23.45 0.95
C SER A 365 2.52 -23.97 0.99
N GLY A 366 3.48 -23.03 1.00
CA GLY A 366 4.90 -23.34 1.20
C GLY A 366 5.34 -23.24 2.66
N SER A 367 4.53 -22.63 3.52
CA SER A 367 4.82 -22.45 4.95
C SER A 367 4.56 -23.73 5.75
N SER A 368 5.21 -23.84 6.91
CA SER A 368 5.16 -25.01 7.81
C SER A 368 3.81 -25.23 8.50
N GLY A 369 2.89 -24.26 8.43
CA GLY A 369 1.55 -24.32 9.02
C GLY A 369 0.44 -24.41 7.98
N ASN A 370 -0.72 -24.90 8.41
CA ASN A 370 -1.93 -24.86 7.59
C ASN A 370 -2.35 -23.41 7.34
N SER A 371 -2.63 -23.09 6.08
CA SER A 371 -3.13 -21.78 5.69
C SER A 371 -4.61 -21.88 5.36
N LEU A 372 -5.46 -21.20 6.13
CA LEU A 372 -6.87 -21.10 5.81
C LEU A 372 -7.08 -19.90 4.88
N ALA A 373 -7.69 -20.13 3.71
CA ALA A 373 -8.07 -19.06 2.81
C ALA A 373 -9.44 -19.31 2.18
N ARG A 374 -10.18 -18.23 1.95
CA ARG A 374 -11.36 -18.21 1.11
C ARG A 374 -10.96 -17.71 -0.28
N ILE A 375 -11.00 -18.59 -1.27
CA ILE A 375 -10.76 -18.24 -2.67
C ILE A 375 -12.03 -17.61 -3.23
N HIS A 376 -11.89 -16.52 -3.97
CA HIS A 376 -12.94 -15.79 -4.67
C HIS A 376 -12.66 -15.71 -6.16
N TYR A 377 -13.72 -15.85 -6.97
CA TYR A 377 -13.70 -15.60 -8.41
C TYR A 377 -15.08 -15.14 -8.88
N GLY A 378 -15.21 -13.84 -9.19
CA GLY A 378 -16.51 -13.21 -9.39
C GLY A 378 -17.37 -13.38 -8.13
N ASP A 379 -18.63 -13.78 -8.29
CA ASP A 379 -19.56 -14.00 -7.17
C ASP A 379 -19.39 -15.37 -6.48
N ARG A 380 -18.37 -16.15 -6.86
CA ARG A 380 -18.13 -17.50 -6.33
C ARG A 380 -17.05 -17.45 -5.26
N SER A 381 -17.22 -18.26 -4.22
CA SER A 381 -16.16 -18.50 -3.25
C SER A 381 -16.06 -19.97 -2.83
N ALA A 382 -14.86 -20.39 -2.42
CA ALA A 382 -14.57 -21.70 -1.86
C ALA A 382 -13.56 -21.57 -0.72
N VAL A 383 -13.76 -22.32 0.37
CA VAL A 383 -12.83 -22.34 1.51
C VAL A 383 -11.82 -23.45 1.32
N ILE A 384 -10.54 -23.15 1.55
CA ILE A 384 -9.44 -24.11 1.53
C ILE A 384 -8.72 -24.06 2.87
N SER A 385 -8.40 -25.23 3.40
CA SER A 385 -7.37 -25.38 4.43
C SER A 385 -6.15 -25.99 3.74
N ALA A 386 -5.24 -25.15 3.29
CA ALA A 386 -4.07 -25.57 2.54
C ALA A 386 -3.03 -26.19 3.47
N SER A 387 -2.81 -27.50 3.33
CA SER A 387 -1.75 -28.21 4.03
C SER A 387 -0.38 -27.89 3.40
N PRO A 388 0.70 -27.81 4.20
CA PRO A 388 2.05 -27.63 3.69
C PRO A 388 2.39 -28.69 2.62
N GLY A 389 2.93 -28.25 1.49
CA GLY A 389 3.36 -29.18 0.43
C GLY A 389 2.22 -29.86 -0.35
N GLN A 390 0.96 -29.49 -0.12
CA GLN A 390 -0.18 -30.00 -0.88
C GLN A 390 -0.69 -28.98 -1.89
N VAL A 391 -0.85 -29.41 -3.15
CA VAL A 391 -1.41 -28.63 -4.25
C VAL A 391 -2.89 -28.93 -4.41
N TYR A 392 -3.70 -27.88 -4.55
CA TYR A 392 -5.13 -27.94 -4.77
C TYR A 392 -5.46 -27.35 -6.14
N ARG A 393 -6.13 -28.14 -6.99
CA ARG A 393 -6.56 -27.72 -8.33
C ARG A 393 -8.04 -27.38 -8.35
N PHE A 394 -8.34 -26.15 -8.71
CA PHE A 394 -9.69 -25.62 -8.88
C PHE A 394 -10.02 -25.39 -10.35
N ASN A 395 -11.29 -25.63 -10.71
CA ASN A 395 -11.84 -25.23 -12.00
C ASN A 395 -12.49 -23.83 -11.93
N SER A 396 -13.14 -23.41 -13.02
CA SER A 396 -13.85 -22.14 -13.13
C SER A 396 -15.01 -21.95 -12.13
N GLU A 397 -15.54 -23.04 -11.57
CA GLU A 397 -16.58 -23.03 -10.54
C GLU A 397 -16.01 -23.05 -9.12
N LEU A 398 -14.69 -22.95 -8.97
CA LEU A 398 -13.96 -23.13 -7.70
C LEU A 398 -14.23 -24.49 -7.03
N LYS A 399 -14.56 -25.53 -7.81
CA LYS A 399 -14.59 -26.91 -7.32
C LYS A 399 -13.19 -27.49 -7.32
N CYS A 400 -12.75 -28.00 -6.17
CA CYS A 400 -11.47 -28.71 -6.06
C CYS A 400 -11.57 -30.06 -6.80
N LEU A 401 -10.88 -30.17 -7.94
CA LEU A 401 -10.92 -31.36 -8.80
C LEU A 401 -9.90 -32.42 -8.39
N LYS A 402 -8.74 -31.99 -7.87
CA LYS A 402 -7.64 -32.88 -7.54
C LYS A 402 -6.75 -32.23 -6.49
N THR A 403 -6.20 -33.05 -5.60
CA THR A 403 -5.09 -32.70 -4.73
C THR A 403 -3.92 -33.66 -4.91
N TRP A 404 -2.69 -33.17 -4.76
CA TRP A 404 -1.46 -33.97 -4.80
C TRP A 404 -0.34 -33.29 -4.01
N LEU A 405 0.73 -34.02 -3.71
CA LEU A 405 1.93 -33.47 -3.06
C LEU A 405 2.84 -32.80 -4.09
N LEU A 406 3.48 -31.69 -3.71
CA LEU A 406 4.41 -30.92 -4.54
C LEU A 406 5.57 -31.75 -5.10
#